data_AF-A0A3D3IV21-F1
#
_entry.id   AF-A0A3D3IV21-F1
#
_cell.length_a   1.000
_cell.length_b   1.000
_cell.length_c   1.000
_cell.angle_alpha   90.00
_cell.angle_beta   90.00
_cell.angle_gamma   90.00
#
_symmetry.space_group_name_H-M   'P 1'
#
loop_
_entity.id
_entity.type
_entity.pdbx_description
1 polymer ?
#
loop_
_entity_poly.entity_id
_entity_poly.type
_entity_poly.pdbx_seq_one_letter_code
_entity_poly.pdbx_strand_id
1 'polypeptide(L)'
;IPEKFWDSNANQLRSDALIKSYLELEKKLGKMIDPEDRARLNQMLGVPAAPSDYCINCDHGMFTPDDEINQRMHQAGFAPRQAQLVYDLAAERMVPMILEVANEYQSEREQERLIAEFGGRERWQELARQIQAWAGANLPPDAVRGLSTTYDGVM
;
A
#
# COMPACT_ATOMS: atom_id res chain seq x y z
N ILE A 1 -9.26 -30.73 32.17
CA ILE A 1 -8.10 -31.48 31.63
C ILE A 1 -8.66 -32.65 30.84
N PRO A 2 -8.22 -32.93 29.59
CA PRO A 2 -8.71 -34.06 28.80
C PRO A 2 -8.64 -35.37 29.60
N GLU A 3 -9.65 -36.24 29.48
CA GLU A 3 -9.76 -37.50 30.25
C GLU A 3 -8.51 -38.39 30.13
N LYS A 4 -7.83 -38.34 28.98
CA LYS A 4 -6.55 -39.04 28.74
C LYS A 4 -5.41 -38.67 29.70
N PHE A 5 -5.47 -37.51 30.35
CA PHE A 5 -4.44 -37.04 31.29
C PHE A 5 -4.91 -37.07 32.75
N TRP A 6 -6.15 -37.47 33.02
CA TRP A 6 -6.69 -37.56 34.37
C TRP A 6 -6.82 -39.02 34.78
N ASP A 7 -6.27 -39.38 35.95
CA ASP A 7 -6.48 -40.71 36.52
C ASP A 7 -7.61 -40.68 37.56
N SER A 8 -8.77 -41.21 37.18
CA SER A 8 -9.94 -41.25 38.05
C SER A 8 -9.79 -42.21 39.25
N ASN A 9 -8.87 -43.19 39.19
CA ASN A 9 -8.66 -44.14 40.28
C ASN A 9 -7.65 -43.61 41.32
N ALA A 10 -6.62 -42.89 40.86
CA ALA A 10 -5.64 -42.26 41.75
C ALA A 10 -6.00 -40.82 42.13
N ASN A 11 -7.05 -40.24 41.52
CA ASN A 11 -7.46 -38.84 41.60
C ASN A 11 -6.30 -37.86 41.36
N GLN A 12 -5.41 -38.22 40.43
CA GLN A 12 -4.17 -37.51 40.15
C GLN A 12 -4.00 -37.27 38.65
N LEU A 13 -3.23 -36.24 38.33
CA LEU A 13 -2.84 -35.92 36.97
C LEU A 13 -1.79 -36.93 36.49
N ARG A 14 -2.00 -37.52 35.31
CA ARG A 14 -0.98 -38.33 34.62
C ARG A 14 0.06 -37.41 33.99
N SER A 15 0.98 -36.90 34.81
CA SER A 15 2.05 -35.99 34.40
C SER A 15 2.88 -36.55 33.26
N ASP A 16 3.20 -37.85 33.28
CA ASP A 16 4.04 -38.49 32.25
C ASP A 16 3.34 -38.53 30.89
N ALA A 17 2.04 -38.81 30.87
CA ALA A 17 1.24 -38.80 29.64
C ALA A 17 1.11 -37.37 29.07
N LEU A 18 1.01 -36.37 29.94
CA LEU A 18 0.93 -34.96 29.55
C LEU A 18 2.26 -34.46 28.98
N ILE A 19 3.39 -34.73 29.64
CA ILE A 19 4.73 -34.40 29.16
C ILE A 19 5.01 -35.10 27.82
N LYS A 20 4.66 -36.38 27.69
CA LYS A 20 4.80 -37.12 26.43
C LYS A 20 3.97 -36.51 25.30
N SER A 21 2.72 -36.13 25.57
CA SER A 21 1.88 -35.47 24.56
C SER A 21 2.38 -34.08 24.18
N TYR A 22 2.98 -33.35 25.12
CA TYR A 22 3.59 -32.04 24.85
C TYR A 22 4.83 -32.18 23.96
N LEU A 23 5.73 -33.10 24.29
CA LEU A 23 6.94 -33.36 23.49
C LEU A 23 6.62 -33.83 22.07
N GLU A 24 5.59 -34.65 21.89
CA GLU A 24 5.16 -35.07 20.55
C GLU A 24 4.52 -33.92 19.76
N LEU A 25 3.80 -33.02 20.44
CA LEU A 25 3.24 -31.82 19.82
C LEU A 25 4.35 -30.82 19.45
N GLU A 26 5.34 -30.64 20.33
CA GLU A 26 6.55 -29.84 20.08
C GLU A 26 7.37 -30.41 18.91
N LYS A 27 7.60 -31.72 18.85
CA LYS A 27 8.24 -32.37 17.70
C LYS A 27 7.46 -32.17 16.41
N LYS A 28 6.12 -32.25 16.46
CA LYS A 28 5.27 -32.10 15.27
C LYS A 28 5.23 -30.66 14.78
N LEU A 29 5.16 -29.69 15.69
CA LEU A 29 5.26 -28.26 15.37
C LEU A 29 6.67 -27.89 14.90
N GLY A 30 7.72 -28.44 15.54
CA GLY A 30 9.10 -28.28 15.11
C GLY A 30 9.35 -28.80 13.71
N LYS A 31 8.78 -29.96 13.36
CA LYS A 31 8.83 -30.53 11.99
C LYS A 31 8.07 -29.71 10.97
N MET A 32 6.94 -29.07 11.32
CA MET A 32 6.26 -28.13 10.40
C MET A 32 7.12 -26.90 10.03
N ILE A 33 8.21 -26.64 10.77
CA ILE A 33 9.16 -25.56 10.50
C ILE A 33 10.32 -26.05 9.60
N ASP A 34 10.44 -27.35 9.33
CA ASP A 34 11.46 -27.85 8.41
C ASP A 34 11.24 -27.28 6.99
N PRO A 35 12.30 -26.84 6.28
CA PRO A 35 12.17 -26.19 4.98
C PRO A 35 11.43 -27.02 3.93
N GLU A 36 11.58 -28.35 3.95
CA GLU A 36 10.89 -29.26 3.03
C GLU A 36 9.38 -29.34 3.29
N ASP A 37 8.98 -29.41 4.56
CA ASP A 37 7.57 -29.44 4.95
C ASP A 37 6.91 -28.08 4.69
N ARG A 38 7.66 -26.97 4.85
CA ARG A 38 7.21 -25.63 4.49
C ARG A 38 7.01 -25.47 2.98
N ALA A 39 7.91 -26.01 2.16
CA ALA A 39 7.77 -26.01 0.71
C ALA A 39 6.54 -26.82 0.25
N ARG A 40 6.29 -27.99 0.85
CA ARG A 40 5.08 -28.78 0.60
C ARG A 40 3.81 -28.05 1.01
N LEU A 41 3.81 -27.41 2.18
CA LEU A 41 2.67 -26.62 2.65
C LEU A 41 2.39 -25.45 1.69
N ASN A 42 3.41 -24.73 1.26
CA ASN A 42 3.30 -23.64 0.29
C ASN A 42 2.70 -24.13 -1.04
N GLN A 43 3.15 -25.28 -1.55
CA GLN A 43 2.56 -25.91 -2.74
C GLN A 43 1.08 -26.26 -2.53
N MET A 44 0.72 -26.83 -1.36
CA MET A 44 -0.68 -27.14 -1.03
C MET A 44 -1.57 -25.89 -0.93
N LEU A 45 -1.00 -24.76 -0.50
CA LEU A 45 -1.66 -23.46 -0.43
C LEU A 45 -1.71 -22.73 -1.79
N GLY A 46 -1.10 -23.30 -2.83
CA GLY A 46 -1.09 -22.73 -4.18
C GLY A 46 -0.07 -21.61 -4.37
N VAL A 47 0.95 -21.51 -3.51
CA VAL A 47 2.09 -20.61 -3.72
C VAL A 47 2.88 -21.08 -4.96
N PRO A 48 3.27 -20.17 -5.87
CA PRO A 48 4.03 -20.55 -7.05
C PRO A 48 5.42 -21.12 -6.74
N ALA A 49 6.02 -21.79 -7.73
CA ALA A 49 7.35 -22.39 -7.59
C ALA A 49 8.44 -21.33 -7.48
N ALA A 50 8.35 -20.26 -8.28
CA ALA A 50 9.26 -19.12 -8.22
C ALA A 50 8.50 -17.80 -8.00
N PRO A 51 9.15 -16.78 -7.41
CA PRO A 51 8.57 -15.45 -7.26
C PRO A 51 8.23 -14.78 -8.61
N SER A 52 8.98 -15.10 -9.67
CA SER A 52 8.71 -14.61 -11.03
C SER A 52 7.41 -15.16 -11.64
N ASP A 53 6.85 -16.21 -11.08
CA ASP A 53 5.64 -16.85 -11.62
C ASP A 53 4.35 -16.14 -11.17
N TYR A 54 4.45 -15.12 -10.30
CA TYR A 54 3.31 -14.29 -9.98
C TYR A 54 2.85 -13.51 -11.22
N CYS A 55 1.67 -13.85 -11.72
CA CYS A 55 1.01 -13.13 -12.80
C CYS A 55 0.25 -11.92 -12.23
N ILE A 56 1.00 -10.90 -11.82
CA ILE A 56 0.42 -9.66 -11.28
C ILE A 56 -0.11 -8.79 -12.43
N ASN A 57 -1.37 -8.41 -12.33
CA ASN A 57 -1.99 -7.45 -13.22
C ASN A 57 -1.88 -6.02 -12.64
N CYS A 58 -1.27 -5.10 -13.40
CA CYS A 58 -1.15 -3.68 -13.08
C CYS A 58 -1.75 -2.79 -14.19
N ASP A 59 -2.97 -3.09 -14.65
CA ASP A 59 -3.67 -2.36 -15.72
C ASP A 59 -3.81 -0.83 -15.48
N HIS A 60 -3.67 -0.37 -14.24
CA HIS A 60 -3.73 1.06 -13.88
C HIS A 60 -2.49 1.86 -14.32
N GLY A 61 -1.40 1.21 -14.75
CA GLY A 61 -0.21 1.87 -15.33
C GLY A 61 0.66 2.72 -14.39
N MET A 62 0.22 2.97 -13.15
CA MET A 62 0.95 3.79 -12.17
C MET A 62 2.21 3.13 -11.60
N PHE A 63 2.27 1.81 -11.58
CA PHE A 63 3.45 1.04 -11.19
C PHE A 63 3.41 -0.33 -11.85
N THR A 64 4.56 -0.97 -11.93
CA THR A 64 4.74 -2.30 -12.50
C THR A 64 4.97 -3.32 -11.39
N PRO A 65 4.77 -4.62 -11.67
CA PRO A 65 5.27 -5.67 -10.80
C PRO A 65 6.76 -5.45 -10.50
N ASP A 66 7.16 -5.75 -9.27
CA ASP A 66 8.50 -5.53 -8.75
C ASP A 66 9.04 -6.86 -8.22
N ASP A 67 10.22 -7.24 -8.71
CA ASP A 67 10.83 -8.53 -8.41
C ASP A 67 11.18 -8.69 -6.93
N GLU A 68 11.62 -7.61 -6.26
CA GLU A 68 11.97 -7.64 -4.85
C GLU A 68 10.71 -7.82 -3.98
N ILE A 69 9.64 -7.10 -4.31
CA ILE A 69 8.35 -7.26 -3.61
C ILE A 69 7.81 -8.68 -3.82
N ASN A 70 7.84 -9.19 -5.06
CA ASN A 70 7.42 -10.56 -5.39
C ASN A 70 8.26 -11.60 -4.64
N GLN A 71 9.56 -11.40 -4.51
CA GLN A 71 10.44 -12.26 -3.74
C GLN A 71 10.06 -12.28 -2.25
N ARG A 72 9.78 -11.12 -1.66
CA ARG A 72 9.32 -11.03 -0.26
C ARG A 72 7.98 -11.71 -0.05
N MET A 73 7.02 -11.55 -0.97
CA MET A 73 5.72 -12.22 -0.92
C MET A 73 5.85 -13.74 -1.05
N HIS A 74 6.74 -14.22 -1.94
CA HIS A 74 7.04 -15.64 -2.09
C HIS A 74 7.65 -16.24 -0.82
N GLN A 75 8.62 -15.55 -0.22
CA GLN A 75 9.22 -15.95 1.06
C GLN A 75 8.20 -15.97 2.20
N ALA A 76 7.20 -15.09 2.16
CA ALA A 76 6.08 -15.06 3.09
C ALA A 76 5.01 -16.13 2.81
N GLY A 77 5.11 -16.86 1.70
CA GLY A 77 4.16 -17.93 1.33
C GLY A 77 2.84 -17.41 0.78
N PHE A 78 2.85 -16.26 0.09
CA PHE A 78 1.62 -15.68 -0.47
C PHE A 78 1.14 -16.48 -1.67
N ALA A 79 -0.16 -16.81 -1.70
CA ALA A 79 -0.81 -17.33 -2.89
C ALA A 79 -0.98 -16.21 -3.95
N PRO A 80 -1.11 -16.53 -5.25
CA PRO A 80 -1.21 -15.54 -6.33
C PRO A 80 -2.30 -14.48 -6.10
N ARG A 81 -3.47 -14.88 -5.59
CA ARG A 81 -4.56 -13.95 -5.26
C ARG A 81 -4.17 -12.97 -4.15
N GLN A 82 -3.40 -13.42 -3.15
CA GLN A 82 -2.94 -12.57 -2.06
C GLN A 82 -1.89 -11.58 -2.57
N ALA A 83 -0.99 -12.04 -3.45
CA ALA A 83 0.00 -11.16 -4.09
C ALA A 83 -0.68 -10.07 -4.95
N GLN A 84 -1.67 -10.44 -5.78
CA GLN A 84 -2.48 -9.48 -6.54
C GLN A 84 -3.17 -8.47 -5.63
N LEU A 85 -3.78 -8.92 -4.53
CA LEU A 85 -4.48 -8.03 -3.60
C LEU A 85 -3.56 -6.97 -2.99
N VAL A 86 -2.28 -7.28 -2.75
CA VAL A 86 -1.32 -6.27 -2.27
C VAL A 86 -1.12 -5.15 -3.29
N TYR A 87 -0.98 -5.49 -4.56
CA TYR A 87 -0.88 -4.51 -5.64
C TYR A 87 -2.17 -3.71 -5.81
N ASP A 88 -3.33 -4.37 -5.75
CA ASP A 88 -4.63 -3.71 -5.84
C ASP A 88 -4.82 -2.68 -4.72
N LEU A 89 -4.50 -3.06 -3.48
CA LEU A 89 -4.60 -2.17 -2.31
C LEU A 89 -3.59 -1.02 -2.37
N ALA A 90 -2.37 -1.28 -2.85
CA ALA A 90 -1.41 -0.22 -3.12
C ALA A 90 -1.97 0.77 -4.14
N ALA A 91 -2.64 0.30 -5.20
CA ALA A 91 -3.21 1.17 -6.23
C ALA A 91 -4.32 2.02 -5.66
N GLU A 92 -5.22 1.39 -4.90
CA GLU A 92 -6.35 2.07 -4.29
C GLU A 92 -5.96 3.19 -3.32
N ARG A 93 -4.80 3.07 -2.65
CA ARG A 93 -4.41 4.02 -1.58
C ARG A 93 -3.25 4.93 -1.92
N MET A 94 -2.23 4.43 -2.63
CA MET A 94 -1.06 5.23 -2.98
C MET A 94 -1.34 6.15 -4.16
N VAL A 95 -2.09 5.69 -5.17
CA VAL A 95 -2.32 6.51 -6.38
C VAL A 95 -3.04 7.82 -6.05
N PRO A 96 -4.14 7.84 -5.27
CA PRO A 96 -4.79 9.10 -4.90
C PRO A 96 -3.84 10.05 -4.15
N MET A 97 -3.07 9.53 -3.20
CA MET A 97 -2.12 10.33 -2.42
C MET A 97 -1.01 10.92 -3.29
N ILE A 98 -0.47 10.16 -4.25
CA ILE A 98 0.53 10.65 -5.20
C ILE A 98 -0.06 11.77 -6.07
N LEU A 99 -1.31 11.62 -6.53
CA LEU A 99 -1.99 12.65 -7.32
C LEU A 99 -2.24 13.92 -6.51
N GLU A 100 -2.60 13.81 -5.23
CA GLU A 100 -2.74 14.95 -4.32
C GLU A 100 -1.41 15.71 -4.19
N VAL A 101 -0.31 15.01 -3.89
CA VAL A 101 1.03 15.62 -3.77
C VAL A 101 1.49 16.24 -5.10
N ALA A 102 1.24 15.57 -6.23
CA ALA A 102 1.58 16.09 -7.55
C ALA A 102 0.81 17.39 -7.87
N ASN A 103 -0.47 17.47 -7.50
CA ASN A 103 -1.28 18.67 -7.68
C ASN A 103 -0.79 19.83 -6.81
N GLU A 104 -0.43 19.57 -5.55
CA GLU A 104 0.15 20.58 -4.65
C GLU A 104 1.44 21.14 -5.23
N TYR A 105 2.34 20.26 -5.69
CA TYR A 105 3.61 20.67 -6.29
C TYR A 105 3.44 21.46 -7.59
N GLN A 106 2.48 21.08 -8.45
CA GLN A 106 2.16 21.85 -9.65
C GLN A 106 1.64 23.25 -9.29
N SER A 107 0.73 23.36 -8.32
CA SER A 107 0.20 24.65 -7.85
C SER A 107 1.30 25.59 -7.37
N GLU A 108 2.25 25.08 -6.59
CA GLU A 108 3.41 25.86 -6.13
C GLU A 108 4.27 26.34 -7.30
N ARG A 109 4.55 25.48 -8.29
CA ARG A 109 5.33 25.86 -9.48
C ARG A 109 4.64 26.90 -10.34
N GLU A 110 3.33 26.79 -10.52
CA GLU A 110 2.52 27.77 -11.26
C GLU A 110 2.59 29.15 -10.58
N GLN A 111 2.53 29.19 -9.25
CA GLN A 111 2.69 30.43 -8.47
C GLN A 111 4.10 31.01 -8.59
N GLU A 112 5.15 30.19 -8.47
CA GLU A 112 6.52 30.65 -8.66
C GLU A 112 6.75 31.21 -10.06
N ARG A 113 6.17 30.59 -11.08
CA ARG A 113 6.24 31.06 -12.47
C ARG A 113 5.58 32.42 -12.63
N LEU A 114 4.38 32.61 -12.05
CA LEU A 114 3.72 33.92 -12.02
C LEU A 114 4.59 34.98 -11.31
N ILE A 115 5.14 34.64 -10.14
CA ILE A 115 6.01 35.55 -9.39
C ILE A 115 7.25 35.95 -10.22
N ALA A 116 7.88 34.99 -10.91
CA ALA A 116 9.03 35.26 -11.75
C ALA A 116 8.67 36.14 -12.96
N GLU A 117 7.57 35.83 -13.65
CA GLU A 117 7.14 36.54 -14.85
C GLU A 117 6.77 38.00 -14.55
N PHE A 118 6.05 38.24 -13.45
CA PHE A 118 5.63 39.59 -13.04
C PHE A 118 6.72 40.38 -12.29
N GLY A 119 7.96 39.88 -12.28
CA GLY A 119 9.13 40.61 -11.80
C GLY A 119 9.25 40.65 -10.28
N GLY A 120 8.78 39.61 -9.59
CA GLY A 120 8.92 39.41 -8.16
C GLY A 120 7.61 39.47 -7.38
N ARG A 121 7.68 39.02 -6.12
CA ARG A 121 6.50 38.76 -5.29
C ARG A 121 5.68 40.00 -4.97
N GLU A 122 6.34 41.15 -4.77
CA GLU A 122 5.67 42.43 -4.48
C GLU A 122 4.86 42.93 -5.68
N ARG A 123 5.45 42.97 -6.88
CA ARG A 123 4.74 43.35 -8.12
C ARG A 123 3.60 42.40 -8.45
N TRP A 124 3.81 41.10 -8.26
CA TRP A 124 2.76 40.11 -8.47
C TRP A 124 1.56 40.35 -7.54
N GLN A 125 1.77 40.63 -6.25
CA GLN A 125 0.67 40.98 -5.33
C GLN A 125 -0.07 42.26 -5.76
N GLU A 126 0.69 43.25 -6.22
CA GLU A 126 0.27 44.46 -6.95
C GLU A 126 -0.82 44.18 -7.97
N LEU A 127 -0.42 43.38 -8.95
CA LEU A 127 -1.17 43.07 -10.16
C LEU A 127 -2.29 42.06 -9.92
N ALA A 128 -2.06 41.05 -9.08
CA ALA A 128 -3.05 40.04 -8.75
C ALA A 128 -4.33 40.66 -8.15
N ARG A 129 -4.20 41.69 -7.29
CA ARG A 129 -5.37 42.42 -6.77
C ARG A 129 -6.15 43.15 -7.86
N GLN A 130 -5.45 43.73 -8.84
CA GLN A 130 -6.08 44.46 -9.94
C GLN A 130 -6.77 43.49 -10.91
N ILE A 131 -6.11 42.37 -11.23
CA ILE A 131 -6.67 41.29 -12.06
C ILE A 131 -7.92 40.71 -11.39
N GLN A 132 -7.87 40.42 -10.09
CA GLN A 132 -9.05 39.91 -9.35
C GLN A 132 -10.20 40.91 -9.32
N ALA A 133 -9.93 42.19 -9.09
CA ALA A 133 -10.96 43.23 -9.09
C ALA A 133 -11.63 43.39 -10.47
N TRP A 134 -10.83 43.35 -11.54
CA TRP A 134 -11.34 43.38 -12.91
C TRP A 134 -12.14 42.11 -13.24
N ALA A 135 -11.60 40.93 -12.92
CA ALA A 135 -12.24 39.65 -13.19
C ALA A 135 -13.58 39.52 -12.47
N GLY A 136 -13.66 39.90 -11.20
CA GLY A 136 -14.91 39.88 -10.42
C GLY A 136 -15.99 40.83 -10.94
N ALA A 137 -15.62 41.90 -11.66
CA ALA A 137 -16.57 42.83 -12.27
C ALA A 137 -17.02 42.41 -13.68
N ASN A 138 -16.23 41.61 -14.39
CA ASN A 138 -16.44 41.34 -15.82
C ASN A 138 -16.71 39.87 -16.17
N LEU A 139 -16.43 38.94 -15.26
CA LEU A 139 -16.55 37.50 -15.52
C LEU A 139 -17.49 36.82 -14.52
N PRO A 140 -18.19 35.74 -14.93
CA PRO A 140 -18.95 34.91 -14.01
C PRO A 140 -18.07 34.34 -12.89
N PRO A 141 -18.59 34.19 -11.67
CA PRO A 141 -17.82 33.71 -10.51
C PRO A 141 -17.11 32.36 -10.75
N ASP A 142 -17.71 31.49 -11.55
CA ASP A 142 -17.14 30.18 -11.88
C ASP A 142 -15.97 30.29 -12.86
N ALA A 143 -16.03 31.24 -13.81
CA ALA A 143 -14.94 31.52 -14.74
C ALA A 143 -13.75 32.16 -14.01
N VAL A 144 -14.01 33.10 -13.08
CA VAL A 144 -12.96 33.72 -12.25
C VAL A 144 -12.24 32.66 -11.42
N ARG A 145 -12.96 31.73 -10.79
CA ARG A 145 -12.36 30.62 -10.02
C ARG A 145 -11.52 29.68 -10.88
N GLY A 146 -11.96 29.34 -12.09
CA GLY A 146 -11.21 28.45 -12.97
C GLY A 146 -9.93 29.07 -13.55
N LEU A 147 -9.98 30.37 -13.88
CA LEU A 147 -8.87 31.08 -14.52
C LEU A 147 -7.79 31.53 -13.52
N SER A 148 -8.17 31.79 -12.27
CA SER A 148 -7.24 32.28 -11.24
C SER A 148 -6.33 31.22 -10.60
N THR A 149 -6.45 29.95 -10.99
CA THR A 149 -5.72 28.83 -10.39
C THR A 149 -4.52 28.34 -11.21
N THR A 150 -4.34 28.82 -12.44
CA THR A 150 -3.27 28.37 -13.35
C THR A 150 -2.57 29.58 -14.01
N TYR A 151 -1.28 29.45 -14.37
CA TYR A 151 -0.56 30.51 -15.07
C TYR A 151 -1.23 30.86 -16.39
N ASP A 152 -1.61 29.85 -17.18
CA ASP A 152 -2.27 30.05 -18.48
C ASP A 152 -3.66 30.67 -18.35
N GLY A 153 -4.33 30.55 -17.20
CA GLY A 153 -5.61 31.21 -16.95
C GLY A 153 -5.46 32.69 -16.55
N VAL A 154 -4.28 33.08 -16.05
CA VAL A 154 -3.96 34.48 -15.69
C VAL A 154 -3.41 35.27 -16.87
N MET A 155 -2.70 34.60 -17.78
CA MET A 155 -2.14 35.18 -19.02
C MET A 155 -3.23 35.41 -20.09
#